data_AF-A0A0A9X308-F1
#
_entry.id   AF-A0A0A9X308-F1
#
_cell.length_a   1.000
_cell.length_b   1.000
_cell.length_c   1.000
_cell.angle_alpha   90.00
_cell.angle_beta   90.00
_cell.angle_gamma   90.00
#
_symmetry.space_group_name_H-M   'P 1'
#
loop_
_entity.id
_entity.type
_entity.pdbx_description
1 polymer ?
#
loop_
_entity_poly.entity_id
_entity_poly.type
_entity_poly.pdbx_seq_one_letter_code
_entity_poly.pdbx_strand_id
1 'polypeptide(L)'
;MRVHDNKVLPYRNFVRHEMESKLIHTDKRMETVTAFQKAFNDVKPKVRRNTDIKRSLHCRIYALYNDLIDIADVKRNTALARRDELLHQRWTTKHLFTLANLFLNLIQIETDRTIGSLQLIHDYYFAMLQKPPSKARLELLDIPKLYVPKREESILTAQESPSKKVLLPWEKIKEEPPIPDYVTKAVDTLDYLLNHSVVKSIDPNPTYPLVSRGVDLANTRANELFDYYEDLILDYELGRELRPKILRKLSPEEERERKKQEKAFRKMLARRKQKRVLERSPSDGRDSQPRKIRKKKPAMDLGEEEEAELDSIKPKFHIDALKLQMVDRLKWEWLVAVQNEINRLRFRLNLIQRRAEADLDEVL
;
A
#
# COMPACT_ATOMS: atom_id res chain seq x y z
N MET A 1 -3.36 5.69 1.06
CA MET A 1 -2.28 6.04 1.99
C MET A 1 -2.71 6.01 3.46
N ARG A 2 -3.60 6.88 3.95
CA ARG A 2 -3.95 6.94 5.41
C ARG A 2 -4.30 5.60 6.10
N VAL A 3 -4.95 4.65 5.40
CA VAL A 3 -5.32 3.34 5.98
C VAL A 3 -4.13 2.35 6.01
N HIS A 4 -3.14 2.53 5.13
CA HIS A 4 -1.93 1.71 5.07
C HIS A 4 -0.82 2.26 5.98
N ASP A 5 -0.76 3.58 6.18
CA ASP A 5 0.10 4.23 7.19
C ASP A 5 -0.19 3.63 8.58
N ASN A 6 -1.46 3.35 8.89
CA ASN A 6 -1.89 2.70 10.12
C ASN A 6 -1.51 1.22 10.28
N LYS A 7 -0.86 0.57 9.29
CA LYS A 7 -0.40 -0.82 9.39
C LYS A 7 1.13 -0.96 9.33
N VAL A 8 1.81 -0.10 8.59
CA VAL A 8 3.29 -0.08 8.47
C VAL A 8 3.93 0.48 9.75
N LEU A 9 3.45 1.64 10.24
CA LEU A 9 3.94 2.31 11.45
C LEU A 9 3.81 1.45 12.73
N PRO A 10 2.67 0.75 12.98
CA PRO A 10 2.59 -0.15 14.13
C PRO A 10 3.52 -1.34 14.02
N TYR A 11 3.75 -1.91 12.83
CA TYR A 11 4.63 -3.07 12.68
C TYR A 11 6.08 -2.73 13.02
N ARG A 12 6.56 -1.56 12.60
CA ARG A 12 7.89 -1.06 12.98
C ARG A 12 8.04 -0.92 14.50
N ASN A 13 7.10 -0.22 15.15
CA ASN A 13 7.13 -0.02 16.59
C ASN A 13 6.98 -1.36 17.34
N PHE A 14 6.20 -2.29 16.80
CA PHE A 14 6.06 -3.64 17.32
C PHE A 14 7.40 -4.40 17.31
N VAL A 15 8.12 -4.40 16.18
CA VAL A 15 9.44 -5.07 16.08
C VAL A 15 10.43 -4.47 17.08
N ARG A 16 10.47 -3.14 17.19
CA ARG A 16 11.32 -2.44 18.18
C ARG A 16 11.00 -2.85 19.61
N HIS A 17 9.73 -2.80 20.00
CA HIS A 17 9.31 -3.19 21.35
C HIS A 17 9.53 -4.68 21.63
N GLU A 18 9.35 -5.54 20.64
CA GLU A 18 9.62 -6.97 20.80
C GLU A 18 11.13 -7.22 21.02
N MET A 19 11.99 -6.50 20.29
CA MET A 19 13.45 -6.56 20.47
C MET A 19 13.87 -6.05 21.85
N GLU A 20 13.39 -4.87 22.24
CA GLU A 20 13.65 -4.27 23.56
C GLU A 20 13.18 -5.21 24.68
N SER A 21 11.96 -5.74 24.59
CA SER A 21 11.42 -6.67 25.58
C SER A 21 12.23 -7.96 25.67
N LYS A 22 12.82 -8.46 24.58
CA LYS A 22 13.65 -9.66 24.59
C LYS A 22 15.06 -9.41 25.13
N LEU A 23 15.55 -8.17 25.08
CA LEU A 23 16.89 -7.77 25.54
C LEU A 23 16.88 -7.24 26.99
N ILE A 24 15.76 -6.67 27.46
CA ILE A 24 15.65 -6.14 28.82
C ILE A 24 15.52 -7.31 29.81
N HIS A 25 16.58 -7.53 30.58
CA HIS A 25 16.56 -8.41 31.75
C HIS A 25 16.37 -7.59 33.03
N THR A 26 15.35 -7.92 33.82
CA THR A 26 15.16 -7.36 35.16
C THR A 26 16.26 -7.87 36.09
N ASP A 27 17.12 -6.99 36.60
CA ASP A 27 18.22 -7.35 37.49
C ASP A 27 17.84 -7.25 38.98
N LYS A 28 18.58 -7.96 39.82
CA LYS A 28 18.43 -7.94 41.29
C LYS A 28 19.29 -6.86 41.96
N ARG A 29 19.89 -5.95 41.18
CA ARG A 29 20.85 -4.96 41.68
C ARG A 29 20.25 -4.08 42.76
N MET A 30 19.00 -3.64 42.54
CA MET A 30 18.28 -2.79 43.50
C MET A 30 18.01 -3.52 44.82
N GLU A 31 17.66 -4.80 44.76
CA GLU A 31 17.41 -5.63 45.95
C GLU A 31 18.68 -5.79 46.79
N THR A 32 19.82 -6.09 46.16
CA THR A 32 21.12 -6.23 46.82
C THR A 32 21.56 -4.93 47.51
N VAL A 33 21.42 -3.78 46.84
CA VAL A 33 21.74 -2.47 47.41
C VAL A 33 20.81 -2.14 48.58
N THR A 34 19.51 -2.41 48.45
CA THR A 34 18.53 -2.14 49.51
C THR A 34 18.78 -2.99 50.75
N ALA A 35 19.10 -4.27 50.56
CA ALA A 35 19.45 -5.19 51.65
C ALA A 35 20.72 -4.74 52.37
N PHE A 36 21.75 -4.34 51.63
CA PHE A 36 22.98 -3.79 52.21
C PHE A 36 22.71 -2.50 52.99
N GLN A 37 21.96 -1.56 52.39
CA GLN A 37 21.65 -0.27 53.03
C GLN A 37 20.91 -0.47 54.36
N LYS A 38 19.95 -1.41 54.39
CA LYS A 38 19.23 -1.76 55.62
C LYS A 38 20.18 -2.33 56.69
N ALA A 39 21.05 -3.26 56.31
CA ALA A 39 22.01 -3.86 57.23
C ALA A 39 23.10 -2.89 57.71
N PHE A 40 23.52 -1.95 56.87
CA PHE A 40 24.47 -0.89 57.24
C PHE A 40 23.84 0.10 58.22
N ASN A 41 22.59 0.49 57.98
CA ASN A 41 21.86 1.46 58.80
C ASN A 41 21.49 0.93 60.19
N ASP A 42 21.32 -0.39 60.33
CA ASP A 42 21.06 -1.04 61.62
C ASP A 42 22.24 -0.90 62.62
N VAL A 43 23.47 -0.74 62.12
CA VAL A 43 24.64 -0.53 62.97
C VAL A 43 24.63 0.87 63.58
N LYS A 44 24.60 0.99 64.91
CA LYS A 44 24.54 2.30 65.61
C LYS A 44 25.75 3.19 65.28
N PRO A 45 25.58 4.51 65.06
CA PRO A 45 26.67 5.43 64.68
C PRO A 45 27.85 5.46 65.66
N LYS A 46 27.60 5.29 66.97
CA LYS A 46 28.65 5.23 68.01
C LYS A 46 29.55 4.01 67.84
N VAL A 47 28.98 2.90 67.40
CA VAL A 47 29.66 1.60 67.21
C VAL A 47 30.48 1.63 65.91
N ARG A 48 30.04 2.36 64.88
CA ARG A 48 30.77 2.53 63.61
C ARG A 48 32.13 3.25 63.75
N ARG A 49 32.34 4.01 64.83
CA ARG A 49 33.60 4.72 65.10
C ARG A 49 34.72 3.80 65.59
N ASN A 50 34.38 2.60 66.07
CA ASN A 50 35.37 1.60 66.45
C ASN A 50 36.13 1.12 65.20
N THR A 51 37.46 1.06 65.27
CA THR A 51 38.36 0.67 64.18
C THR A 51 38.08 -0.73 63.65
N ASP A 52 37.75 -1.69 64.52
CA ASP A 52 37.54 -3.08 64.10
C ASP A 52 36.21 -3.25 63.37
N ILE A 53 35.16 -2.58 63.84
CA ILE A 53 33.86 -2.54 63.18
C ILE A 53 33.94 -1.77 61.87
N LYS A 54 34.72 -0.69 61.81
CA LYS A 54 34.98 0.05 60.57
C LYS A 54 35.65 -0.84 59.53
N ARG A 55 36.64 -1.66 59.91
CA ARG A 55 37.27 -2.66 59.01
C ARG A 55 36.25 -3.67 58.51
N SER A 56 35.42 -4.24 59.39
CA SER A 56 34.35 -5.17 59.00
C SER A 56 33.35 -4.54 58.01
N LEU A 57 32.95 -3.28 58.22
CA LEU A 57 32.09 -2.55 57.30
C LEU A 57 32.76 -2.30 55.94
N HIS A 58 34.06 -1.99 55.91
CA HIS A 58 34.82 -1.89 54.66
C HIS A 58 34.84 -3.22 53.89
N CYS A 59 35.06 -4.34 54.57
CA CYS A 59 34.98 -5.66 53.93
C CYS A 59 33.59 -5.93 53.35
N ARG A 60 32.52 -5.52 54.05
CA ARG A 60 31.15 -5.69 53.57
C ARG A 60 30.82 -4.81 52.36
N ILE A 61 31.37 -3.60 52.29
CA ILE A 61 31.27 -2.74 51.10
C ILE A 61 32.01 -3.37 49.93
N TYR A 62 33.19 -3.94 50.16
CA TYR A 62 33.95 -4.63 49.11
C TYR A 62 33.21 -5.88 48.61
N ALA A 63 32.59 -6.65 49.50
CA ALA A 63 31.72 -7.77 49.11
C ALA A 63 30.54 -7.30 48.26
N LEU A 64 29.84 -6.22 48.67
CA LEU A 64 28.78 -5.62 47.86
C LEU A 64 29.28 -5.20 46.47
N TYR A 65 30.47 -4.60 46.38
CA TYR A 65 31.05 -4.19 45.11
C TYR A 65 31.25 -5.39 44.17
N ASN A 66 31.79 -6.50 44.68
CA ASN A 66 31.95 -7.73 43.92
C ASN A 66 30.59 -8.31 43.49
N ASP A 67 29.62 -8.39 44.41
CA ASP A 67 28.27 -8.88 44.09
C ASP A 67 27.60 -8.05 42.98
N LEU A 68 27.80 -6.72 42.97
CA LEU A 68 27.26 -5.84 41.95
C LEU A 68 27.96 -5.99 40.60
N ILE A 69 29.27 -6.27 40.59
CA ILE A 69 30.01 -6.62 39.38
C ILE A 69 29.49 -7.93 38.81
N ASP A 70 29.36 -8.96 39.64
CA ASP A 70 28.86 -10.26 39.21
C ASP A 70 27.45 -10.15 38.60
N ILE A 71 26.56 -9.35 39.20
CA ILE A 71 25.24 -9.06 38.65
C ILE A 71 25.35 -8.35 37.29
N ALA A 72 26.27 -7.41 37.13
CA ALA A 72 26.48 -6.70 35.87
C ALA A 72 27.03 -7.63 34.78
N ASP A 73 27.97 -8.51 35.13
CA ASP A 73 28.56 -9.49 34.21
C ASP A 73 27.55 -10.55 33.79
N VAL A 74 26.74 -11.07 34.71
CA VAL A 74 25.63 -11.98 34.40
C VAL A 74 24.63 -11.30 33.46
N LYS A 75 24.27 -10.04 33.71
CA LYS A 75 23.37 -9.27 32.83
C LYS A 75 23.96 -9.08 31.43
N ARG A 76 25.26 -8.78 31.36
CA ARG A 76 25.97 -8.66 30.08
C ARG A 76 25.99 -9.97 29.31
N ASN A 77 26.38 -11.06 29.97
CA ASN A 77 26.53 -12.38 29.34
C ASN A 77 25.17 -12.94 28.89
N THR A 78 24.12 -12.73 29.68
CA THR A 78 22.76 -13.11 29.28
C THR A 78 22.25 -12.29 28.09
N ALA A 79 22.51 -10.98 28.06
CA ALA A 79 22.17 -10.15 26.90
C ALA A 79 22.94 -10.55 25.64
N LEU A 80 24.24 -10.88 25.76
CA LEU A 80 25.05 -11.37 24.64
C LEU A 80 24.58 -12.74 24.14
N ALA A 81 24.33 -13.70 25.04
CA ALA A 81 23.78 -15.00 24.67
C ALA A 81 22.43 -14.88 23.96
N ARG A 82 21.56 -13.98 24.45
CA ARG A 82 20.26 -13.72 23.83
C ARG A 82 20.39 -13.07 22.46
N ARG A 83 21.33 -12.12 22.31
CA ARG A 83 21.67 -11.54 21.00
C ARG A 83 22.11 -12.64 20.03
N ASP A 84 23.02 -13.51 20.45
CA ASP A 84 23.53 -14.58 19.60
C ASP A 84 22.41 -15.54 19.21
N GLU A 85 21.53 -15.93 20.14
CA GLU A 85 20.35 -16.75 19.84
C GLU A 85 19.45 -16.09 18.77
N LEU A 86 19.17 -14.79 18.90
CA LEU A 86 18.37 -14.04 17.92
C LEU A 86 19.03 -13.98 16.54
N LEU A 87 20.35 -13.82 16.48
CA LEU A 87 21.13 -13.86 15.24
C LEU A 87 21.06 -15.26 14.60
N HIS A 88 21.24 -16.33 15.39
CA HIS A 88 21.16 -17.71 14.90
C HIS A 88 19.77 -18.03 14.30
N GLN A 89 18.71 -17.47 14.88
CA GLN A 89 17.33 -17.64 14.42
C GLN A 89 16.96 -16.78 13.19
N ARG A 90 17.90 -15.99 12.65
CA ARG A 90 17.66 -14.99 11.58
C ARG A 90 16.51 -14.04 11.92
N TRP A 91 16.37 -13.66 13.19
CA TRP A 91 15.22 -12.89 13.66
C TRP A 91 15.10 -11.55 12.92
N THR A 92 16.18 -10.77 12.87
CA THR A 92 16.23 -9.48 12.16
C THR A 92 15.94 -9.64 10.67
N THR A 93 16.59 -10.61 10.01
CA THR A 93 16.39 -10.92 8.59
C THR A 93 14.92 -11.24 8.29
N LYS A 94 14.25 -12.05 9.13
CA LYS A 94 12.82 -12.37 8.97
C LYS A 94 11.92 -11.13 9.07
N HIS A 95 12.17 -10.26 10.04
CA HIS A 95 11.37 -9.05 10.20
C HIS A 95 11.60 -8.05 9.07
N LEU A 96 12.84 -7.92 8.58
CA LEU A 96 13.19 -7.08 7.44
C LEU A 96 12.52 -7.56 6.14
N PHE A 97 12.52 -8.87 5.88
CA PHE A 97 11.81 -9.47 4.75
C PHE A 97 10.29 -9.34 4.88
N THR A 98 9.74 -9.42 6.09
CA THR A 98 8.32 -9.19 6.34
C THR A 98 7.93 -7.73 6.04
N LEU A 99 8.79 -6.78 6.42
CA LEU A 99 8.61 -5.37 6.11
C LEU A 99 8.70 -5.11 4.59
N ALA A 100 9.70 -5.69 3.91
CA ALA A 100 9.82 -5.62 2.44
C ALA A 100 8.57 -6.19 1.74
N ASN A 101 8.06 -7.34 2.19
CA ASN A 101 6.81 -7.92 1.69
C ASN A 101 5.60 -7.01 1.90
N LEU A 102 5.55 -6.29 3.02
CA LEU A 102 4.47 -5.35 3.29
C LEU A 102 4.48 -4.19 2.28
N PHE A 103 5.67 -3.71 1.88
CA PHE A 103 5.82 -2.73 0.81
C PHE A 103 5.50 -3.32 -0.57
N LEU A 104 5.90 -4.55 -0.88
CA LEU A 104 5.51 -5.23 -2.12
C LEU A 104 3.98 -5.38 -2.23
N ASN A 105 3.30 -5.74 -1.13
CA ASN A 105 1.83 -5.78 -1.10
C ASN A 105 1.23 -4.39 -1.32
N LEU A 106 1.86 -3.32 -0.82
CA LEU A 106 1.40 -1.96 -1.06
C LEU A 106 1.52 -1.56 -2.54
N ILE A 107 2.64 -1.93 -3.18
CA ILE A 107 2.88 -1.74 -4.62
C ILE A 107 1.84 -2.55 -5.43
N GLN A 108 1.57 -3.79 -5.04
CA GLN A 108 0.55 -4.65 -5.66
C GLN A 108 -0.82 -3.98 -5.62
N ILE A 109 -1.27 -3.56 -4.44
CA ILE A 109 -2.57 -2.89 -4.24
C ILE A 109 -2.67 -1.61 -5.06
N GLU A 110 -1.59 -0.83 -5.13
CA GLU A 110 -1.58 0.43 -5.88
C GLU A 110 -1.61 0.20 -7.41
N THR A 111 -0.93 -0.84 -7.87
CA THR A 111 -0.95 -1.29 -9.28
C THR A 111 -2.35 -1.79 -9.65
N ASP A 112 -2.94 -2.71 -8.88
CA ASP A 112 -4.27 -3.26 -9.12
C ASP A 112 -5.35 -2.17 -9.13
N ARG A 113 -5.23 -1.21 -8.21
CA ARG A 113 -6.10 -0.04 -8.17
C ARG A 113 -5.99 0.79 -9.46
N THR A 114 -4.77 1.01 -9.94
CA THR A 114 -4.53 1.80 -11.16
C THR A 114 -5.07 1.08 -12.39
N ILE A 115 -4.86 -0.23 -12.50
CA ILE A 115 -5.45 -1.06 -13.56
C ILE A 115 -6.97 -0.96 -13.54
N GLY A 116 -7.59 -1.05 -12.35
CA GLY A 116 -9.04 -0.87 -12.19
C GLY A 116 -9.53 0.53 -12.60
N SER A 117 -8.78 1.59 -12.27
CA SER A 117 -9.08 2.95 -12.71
C SER A 117 -8.98 3.11 -14.23
N LEU A 118 -7.96 2.53 -14.86
CA LEU A 118 -7.75 2.56 -16.30
C LEU A 118 -8.86 1.83 -17.05
N GLN A 119 -9.28 0.66 -16.56
CA GLN A 119 -10.44 -0.05 -17.09
C GLN A 119 -11.71 0.81 -17.03
N LEU A 120 -11.94 1.52 -15.92
CA LEU A 120 -13.10 2.41 -15.78
C LEU A 120 -13.05 3.58 -16.77
N ILE A 121 -11.87 4.19 -16.95
CA ILE A 121 -11.65 5.26 -17.93
C ILE A 121 -11.92 4.75 -19.34
N HIS A 122 -11.37 3.58 -19.68
CA HIS A 122 -11.60 2.92 -20.96
C HIS A 122 -13.09 2.68 -21.22
N ASP A 123 -13.80 2.06 -20.27
CA ASP A 123 -15.23 1.75 -20.42
C ASP A 123 -16.09 3.01 -20.53
N TYR A 124 -15.72 4.08 -19.82
CA TYR A 124 -16.39 5.38 -19.92
C TYR A 124 -16.27 5.99 -21.32
N TYR A 125 -15.06 6.05 -21.87
CA TYR A 125 -14.85 6.60 -23.20
C TYR A 125 -15.43 5.67 -24.28
N PHE A 126 -15.31 4.34 -24.15
CA PHE A 126 -15.99 3.39 -25.04
C PHE A 126 -17.51 3.58 -25.08
N ALA A 127 -18.14 3.82 -23.92
CA ALA A 127 -19.56 4.09 -23.84
C ALA A 127 -19.94 5.43 -24.50
N MET A 128 -19.12 6.48 -24.33
CA MET A 128 -19.30 7.75 -25.05
C MET A 128 -19.21 7.57 -26.57
N LEU A 129 -18.36 6.66 -27.01
CA LEU A 129 -18.18 6.26 -28.40
C LEU A 129 -19.28 5.32 -28.92
N GLN A 130 -20.30 5.03 -28.11
CA GLN A 130 -21.43 4.14 -28.42
C GLN A 130 -21.01 2.72 -28.81
N LYS A 131 -19.80 2.29 -28.42
CA LYS A 131 -19.38 0.90 -28.51
C LYS A 131 -19.81 0.19 -27.22
N PRO A 132 -20.25 -1.08 -27.29
CA PRO A 132 -20.48 -1.86 -26.07
C PRO A 132 -19.17 -1.92 -25.27
N PRO A 133 -19.24 -1.93 -23.93
CA PRO A 133 -18.05 -2.07 -23.10
C PRO A 133 -17.29 -3.34 -23.50
N SER A 134 -15.96 -3.23 -23.60
CA SER A 134 -15.12 -4.37 -23.96
C SER A 134 -15.30 -5.49 -22.94
N LYS A 135 -15.46 -6.73 -23.43
CA LYS A 135 -15.53 -7.91 -22.56
C LYS A 135 -14.16 -8.31 -22.01
N ALA A 136 -13.08 -7.83 -22.64
CA ALA A 136 -11.72 -8.07 -22.18
C ALA A 136 -11.41 -7.16 -20.99
N ARG A 137 -10.97 -7.75 -19.88
CA ARG A 137 -10.45 -7.04 -18.71
C ARG A 137 -8.94 -6.98 -18.81
N LEU A 138 -8.35 -5.87 -18.41
CA LEU A 138 -6.90 -5.77 -18.25
C LEU A 138 -6.39 -6.86 -17.30
N GLU A 139 -5.31 -7.53 -17.69
CA GLU A 139 -4.66 -8.53 -16.85
C GLU A 139 -3.97 -7.87 -15.66
N LEU A 140 -4.22 -8.44 -14.48
CA LEU A 140 -3.58 -8.03 -13.24
C LEU A 140 -2.13 -8.48 -13.23
N LEU A 141 -1.25 -7.63 -12.71
CA LEU A 141 0.13 -7.98 -12.44
C LEU A 141 0.20 -8.78 -11.14
N ASP A 142 1.02 -9.83 -11.06
CA ASP A 142 1.32 -10.50 -9.80
C ASP A 142 2.77 -10.22 -9.39
N ILE A 143 2.94 -9.47 -8.29
CA ILE A 143 4.26 -9.18 -7.74
C ILE A 143 4.67 -10.32 -6.78
N PRO A 144 5.77 -11.03 -7.07
CA PRO A 144 6.16 -12.19 -6.28
C PRO A 144 6.55 -11.79 -4.86
N LYS A 145 6.06 -12.57 -3.88
CA LYS A 145 6.42 -12.42 -2.47
C LYS A 145 7.79 -13.01 -2.18
N LEU A 146 8.50 -12.39 -1.25
CA LEU A 146 9.82 -12.81 -0.81
C LEU A 146 9.69 -13.81 0.34
N TYR A 147 10.48 -14.87 0.31
CA TYR A 147 10.56 -15.85 1.40
C TYR A 147 12.00 -15.97 1.87
N VAL A 148 12.21 -15.98 3.19
CA VAL A 148 13.54 -16.25 3.75
C VAL A 148 13.78 -17.75 3.66
N PRO A 149 14.85 -18.23 3.00
CA PRO A 149 15.20 -19.64 2.98
C PRO A 149 15.35 -20.15 4.41
N LYS A 150 14.75 -21.31 4.70
CA LYS A 150 15.01 -22.02 5.95
C LYS A 150 16.49 -22.39 5.96
N ARG A 151 17.17 -22.13 7.08
CA ARG A 151 18.52 -22.66 7.30
C ARG A 151 18.35 -24.17 7.36
N GLU A 152 19.06 -24.92 6.52
CA GLU A 152 19.19 -26.35 6.75
C GLU A 152 19.89 -26.49 8.10
N GLU A 153 19.13 -26.89 9.12
CA GLU A 153 19.70 -27.28 10.39
C GLU A 153 20.54 -28.52 10.10
N SER A 154 21.85 -28.37 10.11
CA SER A 154 22.78 -29.49 10.01
C SER A 154 22.35 -30.54 11.03
N ILE A 155 21.94 -31.69 10.51
CA ILE A 155 21.45 -32.85 11.23
C ILE A 155 22.54 -33.29 12.21
N LEU A 156 22.48 -32.81 13.46
CA LEU A 156 23.24 -33.37 14.60
C LEU A 156 22.34 -33.59 15.83
N THR A 157 21.05 -33.79 15.61
CA THR A 157 20.16 -34.48 16.56
C THR A 157 19.57 -35.71 15.90
N ALA A 158 20.46 -36.62 15.51
CA ALA A 158 20.10 -38.02 15.32
C ALA A 158 19.85 -38.66 16.71
N GLN A 159 18.65 -38.45 17.24
CA GLN A 159 18.00 -39.42 18.13
C GLN A 159 16.70 -39.80 17.44
N GLU A 160 16.78 -40.96 16.81
CA GLU A 160 15.73 -41.57 16.01
C GLU A 160 14.45 -41.81 16.82
N SER A 161 13.32 -41.66 16.17
CA SER A 161 12.08 -42.34 16.55
C SER A 161 11.42 -42.82 15.25
N PRO A 162 11.42 -44.13 14.95
CA PRO A 162 10.89 -44.63 13.70
C PRO A 162 9.38 -44.83 13.87
N SER A 163 8.60 -43.80 13.56
CA SER A 163 7.19 -43.98 13.21
C SER A 163 7.03 -43.61 11.75
N LYS A 164 7.06 -44.64 10.90
CA LYS A 164 6.69 -44.56 9.48
C LYS A 164 5.29 -43.96 9.39
N LYS A 165 5.20 -42.66 9.14
CA LYS A 165 3.98 -42.03 8.64
C LYS A 165 3.86 -42.43 7.17
N VAL A 166 2.91 -43.30 6.87
CA VAL A 166 2.46 -43.56 5.51
C VAL A 166 1.86 -42.25 4.98
N LEU A 167 2.57 -41.57 4.07
CA LEU A 167 2.04 -40.39 3.37
C LEU A 167 0.95 -40.84 2.39
N LEU A 168 -0.17 -40.11 2.37
CA LEU A 168 -1.29 -40.40 1.48
C LEU A 168 -1.06 -39.79 0.08
N PRO A 169 -1.48 -40.46 -1.02
CA PRO A 169 -1.15 -40.09 -2.40
C PRO A 169 -1.57 -38.69 -2.91
N TRP A 170 -2.40 -37.94 -2.17
CA TRP A 170 -2.81 -36.58 -2.53
C TRP A 170 -2.01 -35.48 -1.82
N GLU A 171 -1.05 -35.82 -0.96
CA GLU A 171 0.05 -34.93 -0.59
C GLU A 171 1.07 -34.84 -1.74
N LYS A 172 0.58 -34.61 -2.96
CA LYS A 172 1.40 -34.06 -4.03
C LYS A 172 1.86 -32.70 -3.54
N ILE A 173 3.09 -32.70 -3.06
CA ILE A 173 3.91 -31.57 -2.71
C ILE A 173 3.58 -30.45 -3.70
N LYS A 174 2.91 -29.40 -3.22
CA LYS A 174 3.02 -28.11 -3.90
C LYS A 174 4.50 -27.78 -3.81
N GLU A 175 5.25 -28.09 -4.86
CA GLU A 175 6.64 -27.66 -4.95
C GLU A 175 6.60 -26.14 -4.79
N GLU A 176 7.07 -25.66 -3.63
CA GLU A 176 7.23 -24.23 -3.42
C GLU A 176 8.13 -23.73 -4.55
N PRO A 177 7.77 -22.63 -5.23
CA PRO A 177 8.57 -22.15 -6.34
C PRO A 177 10.02 -21.95 -5.87
N PRO A 178 11.01 -22.33 -6.69
CA PRO A 178 12.42 -22.23 -6.30
C PRO A 178 12.72 -20.79 -5.88
N ILE A 179 13.32 -20.64 -4.69
CA ILE A 179 13.64 -19.33 -4.14
C ILE A 179 14.64 -18.67 -5.10
N PRO A 180 14.35 -17.46 -5.60
CA PRO A 180 15.23 -16.83 -6.58
C PRO A 180 16.63 -16.53 -6.02
N ASP A 181 17.67 -16.70 -6.84
CA ASP A 181 19.08 -16.49 -6.45
C ASP A 181 19.39 -15.09 -5.89
N TYR A 182 18.61 -14.08 -6.27
CA TYR A 182 18.81 -12.73 -5.74
C TYR A 182 18.31 -12.60 -4.28
N VAL A 183 17.34 -13.43 -3.88
CA VAL A 183 16.82 -13.48 -2.51
C VAL A 183 17.82 -14.21 -1.61
N THR A 184 18.38 -15.32 -2.06
CA THR A 184 19.40 -16.07 -1.32
C THR A 184 20.64 -15.20 -1.08
N LYS A 185 21.14 -14.53 -2.12
CA LYS A 185 22.24 -13.56 -2.01
C LYS A 185 21.97 -12.44 -1.00
N ALA A 186 20.76 -11.87 -0.98
CA ALA A 186 20.39 -10.83 -0.03
C ALA A 186 20.32 -11.34 1.42
N VAL A 187 19.89 -12.59 1.62
CA VAL A 187 19.88 -13.23 2.94
C VAL A 187 21.30 -13.52 3.41
N ASP A 188 22.16 -14.04 2.54
CA ASP A 188 23.54 -14.37 2.89
C ASP A 188 24.37 -13.12 3.21
N THR A 189 24.16 -12.02 2.48
CA THR A 189 24.80 -10.73 2.79
C THR A 189 24.33 -10.16 4.12
N LEU A 190 23.02 -10.20 4.42
CA LEU A 190 22.49 -9.78 5.72
C LEU A 190 23.08 -10.60 6.86
N ASP A 191 23.09 -11.93 6.72
CA ASP A 191 23.65 -12.81 7.75
C ASP A 191 25.13 -12.53 7.97
N TYR A 192 25.91 -12.31 6.90
CA TYR A 192 27.30 -11.94 7.03
C TYR A 192 27.48 -10.61 7.77
N LEU A 193 26.72 -9.58 7.39
CA LEU A 193 26.83 -8.24 7.95
C LEU A 193 26.36 -8.17 9.41
N LEU A 194 25.25 -8.82 9.76
CA LEU A 194 24.71 -8.86 11.12
C LEU A 194 25.62 -9.62 12.09
N ASN A 195 26.38 -10.61 11.60
CA ASN A 195 27.33 -11.36 12.42
C ASN A 195 28.67 -10.61 12.65
N HIS A 196 29.03 -9.68 11.77
CA HIS A 196 30.26 -8.90 11.90
C HIS A 196 29.99 -7.56 12.57
N SER A 197 30.29 -7.48 13.88
CA SER A 197 30.12 -6.30 14.76
C SER A 197 30.79 -4.99 14.33
N VAL A 198 31.44 -4.94 13.17
CA VAL A 198 32.24 -3.82 12.66
C VAL A 198 31.39 -2.83 11.85
N VAL A 199 30.24 -3.25 11.33
CA VAL A 199 29.42 -2.42 10.43
C VAL A 199 28.48 -1.54 11.26
N LYS A 200 28.87 -0.27 11.44
CA LYS A 200 28.06 0.76 12.16
C LYS A 200 26.85 1.25 11.35
N SER A 201 26.84 1.01 10.04
CA SER A 201 25.76 1.33 9.11
C SER A 201 25.87 0.40 7.91
N ILE A 202 24.83 -0.37 7.63
CA ILE A 202 24.77 -1.23 6.44
C ILE A 202 24.32 -0.36 5.28
N ASP A 203 25.28 0.26 4.59
CA ASP A 203 25.02 1.04 3.38
C ASP A 203 25.79 0.41 2.19
N PRO A 204 25.11 -0.04 1.12
CA PRO A 204 23.65 -0.05 0.93
C PRO A 204 22.96 -1.24 1.62
N ASN A 205 21.74 -1.01 2.09
CA ASN A 205 20.88 -2.05 2.65
C ASN A 205 20.56 -3.11 1.57
N PRO A 206 20.94 -4.39 1.77
CA PRO A 206 20.75 -5.45 0.77
C PRO A 206 19.28 -5.79 0.50
N THR A 207 18.34 -5.26 1.28
CA THR A 207 16.89 -5.41 1.03
C THR A 207 16.29 -4.35 0.12
N TYR A 208 16.98 -3.23 -0.12
CA TYR A 208 16.53 -2.21 -1.06
C TYR A 208 16.30 -2.73 -2.47
N PRO A 209 17.25 -3.49 -3.08
CA PRO A 209 17.07 -3.99 -4.44
C PRO A 209 15.83 -4.90 -4.58
N LEU A 210 15.38 -5.53 -3.48
CA LEU A 210 14.21 -6.40 -3.48
C LEU A 210 12.91 -5.59 -3.65
N VAL A 211 12.79 -4.45 -2.95
CA VAL A 211 11.63 -3.56 -3.09
C VAL A 211 11.69 -2.78 -4.39
N SER A 212 12.87 -2.27 -4.77
CA SER A 212 13.07 -1.55 -6.03
C SER A 212 12.68 -2.40 -7.24
N ARG A 213 13.01 -3.70 -7.23
CA ARG A 213 12.58 -4.61 -8.29
C ARG A 213 11.05 -4.70 -8.43
N GLY A 214 10.31 -4.65 -7.32
CA GLY A 214 8.85 -4.61 -7.34
C GLY A 214 8.32 -3.31 -7.94
N VAL A 215 8.97 -2.18 -7.64
CA VAL A 215 8.66 -0.87 -8.24
C VAL A 215 8.95 -0.87 -9.74
N ASP A 216 10.09 -1.43 -10.15
CA ASP A 216 10.49 -1.53 -11.56
C ASP A 216 9.48 -2.38 -12.35
N LEU A 217 9.05 -3.52 -11.80
CA LEU A 217 8.04 -4.36 -12.43
C LEU A 217 6.70 -3.61 -12.61
N ALA A 218 6.27 -2.87 -11.60
CA ALA A 218 5.06 -2.05 -11.67
C ALA A 218 5.19 -0.91 -12.70
N ASN A 219 6.37 -0.28 -12.80
CA ASN A 219 6.64 0.75 -13.80
C ASN A 219 6.67 0.20 -15.23
N THR A 220 7.30 -0.96 -15.44
CA THR A 220 7.28 -1.64 -16.74
C THR A 220 5.86 -1.96 -17.17
N ARG A 221 5.05 -2.52 -16.25
CA ARG A 221 3.64 -2.77 -16.53
C ARG A 221 2.85 -1.50 -16.83
N ALA A 222 3.15 -0.41 -16.14
CA ALA A 222 2.52 0.87 -16.41
C ALA A 222 2.88 1.41 -17.82
N ASN A 223 4.10 1.18 -18.29
CA ASN A 223 4.51 1.55 -19.66
C ASN A 223 3.78 0.69 -20.69
N GLU A 224 3.75 -0.63 -20.52
CA GLU A 224 3.00 -1.53 -21.41
C GLU A 224 1.52 -1.13 -21.53
N LEU A 225 0.90 -0.75 -20.41
CA LEU A 225 -0.48 -0.27 -20.41
C LEU A 225 -0.61 1.08 -21.12
N PHE A 226 0.34 1.99 -20.93
CA PHE A 226 0.35 3.26 -21.65
C PHE A 226 0.42 3.04 -23.16
N ASP A 227 1.39 2.25 -23.61
CA ASP A 227 1.63 1.95 -25.02
C ASP A 227 0.39 1.29 -25.64
N TYR A 228 -0.21 0.32 -24.95
CA TYR A 228 -1.47 -0.31 -25.35
C TYR A 228 -2.61 0.70 -25.55
N TYR A 229 -2.78 1.63 -24.61
CA TYR A 229 -3.81 2.66 -24.71
C TYR A 229 -3.50 3.71 -25.77
N GLU A 230 -2.23 4.08 -25.92
CA GLU A 230 -1.78 5.02 -26.94
C GLU A 230 -2.08 4.46 -28.33
N ASP A 231 -1.68 3.21 -28.60
CA ASP A 231 -1.97 2.51 -29.85
C ASP A 231 -3.48 2.41 -30.10
N LEU A 232 -4.26 2.00 -29.09
CA LEU A 232 -5.71 1.86 -29.20
C LEU A 232 -6.42 3.19 -29.50
N ILE A 233 -5.98 4.30 -28.88
CA ILE A 233 -6.61 5.61 -29.02
C ILE A 233 -6.19 6.27 -30.34
N LEU A 234 -4.92 6.13 -30.72
CA LEU A 234 -4.34 6.67 -31.94
C LEU A 234 -4.75 5.87 -33.18
N ASP A 235 -5.28 4.66 -33.02
CA ASP A 235 -5.80 3.86 -34.13
C ASP A 235 -6.72 4.69 -35.04
N TYR A 236 -6.30 4.76 -36.30
CA TYR A 236 -6.95 5.52 -37.35
C TYR A 236 -8.36 4.98 -37.61
N GLU A 237 -8.55 3.67 -37.46
CA GLU A 237 -9.84 3.01 -37.69
C GLU A 237 -10.86 3.41 -36.63
N LEU A 238 -10.43 3.56 -35.37
CA LEU A 238 -11.29 4.05 -34.31
C LEU A 238 -11.84 5.44 -34.69
N GLY A 239 -10.99 6.34 -35.18
CA GLY A 239 -11.44 7.65 -35.67
C GLY A 239 -12.38 7.54 -36.88
N ARG A 240 -12.04 6.70 -37.87
CA ARG A 240 -12.78 6.52 -39.13
C ARG A 240 -14.16 5.88 -38.94
N GLU A 241 -14.32 4.95 -38.00
CA GLU A 241 -15.61 4.32 -37.69
C GLU A 241 -16.53 5.21 -36.85
N LEU A 242 -15.96 6.06 -36.00
CA LEU A 242 -16.71 6.92 -35.10
C LEU A 242 -17.25 8.16 -35.80
N ARG A 243 -16.50 8.72 -36.76
CA ARG A 243 -16.91 9.86 -37.59
C ARG A 243 -18.30 9.63 -38.24
N PRO A 244 -18.57 8.53 -38.97
CA PRO A 244 -19.89 8.27 -39.54
C PRO A 244 -20.95 7.89 -38.50
N LYS A 245 -20.60 7.28 -37.35
CA LYS A 245 -21.58 6.98 -36.28
C LYS A 245 -22.04 8.22 -35.50
N ILE A 246 -21.19 9.22 -35.35
CA ILE A 246 -21.49 10.51 -34.71
C ILE A 246 -22.16 11.48 -35.70
N LEU A 247 -21.82 11.37 -36.99
CA LEU A 247 -22.42 12.15 -38.08
C LEU A 247 -23.74 11.53 -38.59
N ARG A 248 -23.99 10.23 -38.38
CA ARG A 248 -25.29 9.60 -38.69
C ARG A 248 -26.38 10.31 -37.88
N LYS A 249 -27.30 10.96 -38.58
CA LYS A 249 -28.59 11.32 -37.99
C LYS A 249 -29.28 10.00 -37.63
N LEU A 250 -29.53 9.80 -36.33
CA LEU A 250 -30.41 8.72 -35.86
C LEU A 250 -31.69 8.77 -36.67
N SER A 251 -32.18 7.61 -37.11
CA SER A 251 -33.52 7.53 -37.71
C SER A 251 -34.53 8.12 -36.71
N PRO A 252 -35.61 8.80 -37.15
CA PRO A 252 -36.63 9.32 -36.24
C PRO A 252 -37.20 8.25 -35.29
N GLU A 253 -37.13 6.97 -35.65
CA GLU A 253 -37.47 5.84 -34.77
C GLU A 253 -36.41 5.57 -33.68
N GLU A 254 -35.13 5.58 -34.03
CA GLU A 254 -34.02 5.41 -33.08
C GLU A 254 -33.92 6.61 -32.12
N GLU A 255 -34.24 7.82 -32.59
CA GLU A 255 -34.29 9.03 -31.76
C GLU A 255 -35.47 8.98 -30.79
N ARG A 256 -36.60 8.38 -31.18
CA ARG A 256 -37.75 8.10 -30.29
C ARG A 256 -37.40 7.04 -29.25
N GLU A 257 -36.71 5.97 -29.62
CA GLU A 257 -36.22 4.94 -28.70
C GLU A 257 -35.19 5.50 -27.71
N ARG A 258 -34.22 6.31 -28.18
CA ARG A 258 -33.30 7.03 -27.29
C ARG A 258 -34.02 7.96 -26.32
N LYS A 259 -34.98 8.77 -26.80
CA LYS A 259 -35.79 9.64 -25.93
C LYS A 259 -36.63 8.85 -24.93
N LYS A 260 -37.10 7.65 -25.28
CA LYS A 260 -37.76 6.72 -24.33
C LYS A 260 -36.78 6.18 -23.30
N GLN A 261 -35.61 5.70 -23.71
CA GLN A 261 -34.58 5.17 -22.81
C GLN A 261 -34.03 6.24 -21.87
N GLU A 262 -33.81 7.46 -22.36
CA GLU A 262 -33.37 8.59 -21.54
C GLU A 262 -34.46 9.07 -20.58
N LYS A 263 -35.73 9.09 -21.00
CA LYS A 263 -36.87 9.32 -20.09
C LYS A 263 -36.98 8.22 -19.04
N ALA A 264 -36.76 6.95 -19.39
CA ALA A 264 -36.78 5.83 -18.47
C ALA A 264 -35.62 5.92 -17.45
N PHE A 265 -34.41 6.26 -17.91
CA PHE A 265 -33.23 6.45 -17.07
C PHE A 265 -33.40 7.65 -16.12
N ARG A 266 -33.91 8.79 -16.61
CA ARG A 266 -34.27 9.94 -15.77
C ARG A 266 -35.35 9.59 -14.74
N LYS A 267 -36.37 8.80 -15.11
CA LYS A 267 -37.41 8.34 -14.21
C LYS A 267 -36.86 7.38 -13.15
N MET A 268 -35.88 6.53 -13.50
CA MET A 268 -35.16 5.66 -12.57
C MET A 268 -34.30 6.46 -11.58
N LEU A 269 -33.55 7.47 -12.06
CA LEU A 269 -32.80 8.40 -11.22
C LEU A 269 -33.72 9.22 -10.29
N ALA A 270 -34.87 9.68 -10.79
CA ALA A 270 -35.86 10.41 -10.00
C ALA A 270 -36.47 9.51 -8.91
N ARG A 271 -36.79 8.25 -9.23
CA ARG A 271 -37.24 7.25 -8.23
C ARG A 271 -36.16 6.98 -7.18
N ARG A 272 -34.88 6.89 -7.58
CA ARG A 272 -33.74 6.73 -6.65
C ARG A 272 -33.56 7.95 -5.75
N LYS A 273 -33.76 9.16 -6.26
CA LYS A 273 -33.78 10.39 -5.47
C LYS A 273 -34.96 10.45 -4.51
N GLN A 274 -36.17 10.08 -4.96
CA GLN A 274 -37.36 10.01 -4.08
C GLN A 274 -37.20 8.95 -2.98
N LYS A 275 -36.59 7.79 -3.28
CA LYS A 275 -36.29 6.76 -2.26
C LYS A 275 -35.30 7.27 -1.21
N ARG A 276 -34.27 8.03 -1.62
CA ARG A 276 -33.34 8.72 -0.70
C ARG A 276 -33.95 9.88 0.09
N VAL A 277 -35.06 10.46 -0.39
CA VAL A 277 -35.81 11.50 0.32
C VAL A 277 -36.82 10.88 1.29
N LEU A 278 -37.39 9.71 0.96
CA LEU A 278 -38.30 8.96 1.85
C LEU A 278 -37.57 8.27 3.01
N GLU A 279 -36.28 7.93 2.85
CA GLU A 279 -35.43 7.35 3.91
C GLU A 279 -34.82 8.40 4.86
N ARG A 280 -35.11 9.69 4.67
CA ARG A 280 -34.74 10.76 5.61
C ARG A 280 -35.97 11.16 6.43
N SER A 281 -36.18 10.49 7.56
CA SER A 281 -37.08 10.96 8.61
C SER A 281 -36.51 12.22 9.29
N PRO A 282 -37.37 13.11 9.82
CA PRO A 282 -37.00 14.45 10.24
C PRO A 282 -36.45 14.47 11.67
N SER A 283 -35.30 15.11 11.88
CA SER A 283 -34.91 15.63 13.20
C SER A 283 -34.34 17.03 13.05
N ASP A 284 -35.06 17.97 13.65
CA ASP A 284 -34.69 19.27 14.21
C ASP A 284 -33.60 20.15 13.57
N GLY A 285 -33.98 21.42 13.38
CA GLY A 285 -33.03 22.52 13.40
C GLY A 285 -33.28 23.58 12.34
N ARG A 286 -33.69 24.76 12.81
CA ARG A 286 -34.10 25.97 12.10
C ARG A 286 -33.07 26.58 11.13
N ASP A 287 -33.65 27.42 10.26
CA ASP A 287 -33.10 28.60 9.60
C ASP A 287 -32.02 28.45 8.52
N SER A 288 -32.45 28.57 7.26
CA SER A 288 -32.17 29.78 6.43
C SER A 288 -32.61 29.54 4.97
N GLN A 289 -33.48 30.41 4.46
CA GLN A 289 -33.90 30.43 3.05
C GLN A 289 -32.74 30.85 2.13
N PRO A 290 -32.80 30.48 0.84
CA PRO A 290 -32.78 31.55 -0.15
C PRO A 290 -33.87 31.42 -1.24
N ARG A 291 -34.70 32.47 -1.25
CA ARG A 291 -35.31 33.23 -2.37
C ARG A 291 -35.49 32.52 -3.73
N LYS A 292 -36.76 32.30 -4.08
CA LYS A 292 -37.27 32.09 -5.44
C LYS A 292 -37.14 33.38 -6.27
N ILE A 293 -36.42 33.35 -7.39
CA ILE A 293 -36.62 34.31 -8.48
C ILE A 293 -37.50 33.62 -9.53
N ARG A 294 -38.78 34.01 -9.55
CA ARG A 294 -39.71 33.81 -10.67
C ARG A 294 -39.73 35.10 -11.49
N LYS A 295 -39.81 34.98 -12.82
CA LYS A 295 -40.68 35.73 -13.77
C LYS A 295 -40.17 35.41 -15.19
N LYS A 296 -40.92 34.70 -16.04
CA LYS A 296 -42.17 35.01 -16.76
C LYS A 296 -41.84 35.34 -18.22
N LYS A 297 -42.27 34.48 -19.15
CA LYS A 297 -42.49 34.82 -20.56
C LYS A 297 -43.78 35.66 -20.66
N PRO A 298 -43.88 36.61 -21.60
CA PRO A 298 -45.16 37.03 -22.15
C PRO A 298 -45.40 36.38 -23.54
N ALA A 299 -46.67 36.34 -23.93
CA ALA A 299 -47.21 35.83 -25.18
C ALA A 299 -48.05 36.93 -25.86
N MET A 300 -48.46 36.66 -27.11
CA MET A 300 -49.27 37.44 -28.08
C MET A 300 -48.44 38.30 -29.05
N ASP A 301 -48.74 38.42 -30.35
CA ASP A 301 -49.95 38.10 -31.12
C ASP A 301 -49.61 37.82 -32.61
N LEU A 302 -50.60 37.29 -33.34
CA LEU A 302 -50.62 36.94 -34.76
C LEU A 302 -50.55 38.15 -35.71
N GLY A 303 -49.88 37.97 -36.84
CA GLY A 303 -50.00 38.77 -38.06
C GLY A 303 -49.44 37.98 -39.23
N GLU A 304 -50.32 37.53 -40.12
CA GLU A 304 -49.97 36.96 -41.43
C GLU A 304 -49.57 38.09 -42.37
N GLU A 305 -48.43 37.95 -43.03
CA GLU A 305 -48.10 38.61 -44.29
C GLU A 305 -46.94 37.86 -44.96
N GLU A 306 -46.89 37.99 -46.29
CA GLU A 306 -46.51 36.99 -47.29
C GLU A 306 -45.02 36.66 -47.44
N GLU A 307 -44.83 35.54 -48.13
CA GLU A 307 -43.64 34.97 -48.74
C GLU A 307 -42.47 35.94 -49.04
N ALA A 308 -41.32 35.64 -48.43
CA ALA A 308 -40.03 35.83 -49.07
C ALA A 308 -39.17 34.59 -48.82
N GLU A 309 -38.96 33.80 -49.87
CA GLU A 309 -37.91 32.79 -49.94
C GLU A 309 -36.57 33.41 -49.49
N LEU A 310 -36.07 32.98 -48.35
CA LEU A 310 -34.63 33.01 -48.10
C LEU A 310 -34.24 31.69 -47.46
N ASP A 311 -33.93 30.75 -48.34
CA ASP A 311 -33.27 29.49 -48.06
C ASP A 311 -31.89 29.80 -47.43
N SER A 312 -31.87 30.09 -46.13
CA SER A 312 -30.63 30.22 -45.37
C SER A 312 -30.09 28.83 -45.12
N ILE A 313 -29.44 28.29 -46.15
CA ILE A 313 -28.56 27.14 -46.07
C ILE A 313 -27.42 27.52 -45.12
N LYS A 314 -27.64 27.39 -43.81
CA LYS A 314 -26.52 27.28 -42.87
C LYS A 314 -25.71 26.08 -43.35
N PRO A 315 -24.43 26.26 -43.73
CA PRO A 315 -23.67 25.18 -44.32
C PRO A 315 -23.58 24.04 -43.30
N LYS A 316 -24.20 22.90 -43.63
CA LYS A 316 -24.16 21.65 -42.85
C LYS A 316 -22.71 21.27 -42.48
N PHE A 317 -21.76 21.68 -43.32
CA PHE A 317 -20.32 21.57 -43.10
C PHE A 317 -19.83 22.12 -41.75
N HIS A 318 -20.43 23.17 -41.18
CA HIS A 318 -19.95 23.74 -39.91
C HIS A 318 -20.29 22.86 -38.69
N ILE A 319 -21.47 22.23 -38.69
CA ILE A 319 -21.91 21.32 -37.61
C ILE A 319 -21.14 20.00 -37.68
N ASP A 320 -20.91 19.51 -38.90
CA ASP A 320 -20.18 18.27 -39.13
C ASP A 320 -18.68 18.45 -38.83
N ALA A 321 -18.09 19.61 -39.12
CA ALA A 321 -16.74 19.98 -38.71
C ALA A 321 -16.58 20.09 -37.18
N LEU A 322 -17.55 20.70 -36.48
CA LEU A 322 -17.56 20.76 -35.02
C LEU A 322 -17.66 19.37 -34.37
N LYS A 323 -18.45 18.46 -34.96
CA LYS A 323 -18.54 17.06 -34.52
C LYS A 323 -17.25 16.27 -34.80
N LEU A 324 -16.56 16.57 -35.91
CA LEU A 324 -15.26 15.99 -36.24
C LEU A 324 -14.19 16.42 -35.22
N GLN A 325 -14.14 17.71 -34.90
CA GLN A 325 -13.29 18.26 -33.83
C GLN A 325 -13.60 17.65 -32.46
N MET A 326 -14.86 17.30 -32.20
CA MET A 326 -15.28 16.66 -30.95
C MET A 326 -14.69 15.26 -30.77
N VAL A 327 -14.51 14.48 -31.85
CA VAL A 327 -13.88 13.15 -31.78
C VAL A 327 -12.40 13.27 -31.44
N ASP A 328 -11.70 14.17 -32.13
CA ASP A 328 -10.27 14.37 -31.92
C ASP A 328 -10.01 14.94 -30.51
N ARG A 329 -10.90 15.82 -30.03
CA ARG A 329 -10.90 16.29 -28.63
C ARG A 329 -11.13 15.16 -27.63
N LEU A 330 -12.07 14.26 -27.89
CA LEU A 330 -12.42 13.16 -26.98
C LEU A 330 -11.29 12.11 -26.91
N LYS A 331 -10.62 11.83 -28.04
CA LYS A 331 -9.38 11.04 -28.07
C LYS A 331 -8.28 11.68 -27.24
N TRP A 332 -8.08 12.99 -27.37
CA TRP A 332 -7.08 13.73 -26.59
C TRP A 332 -7.40 13.73 -25.09
N GLU A 333 -8.66 14.00 -24.71
CA GLU A 333 -9.11 13.94 -23.32
C GLU A 333 -8.94 12.54 -22.72
N TRP A 334 -9.16 11.49 -23.50
CA TRP A 334 -8.93 10.11 -23.08
C TRP A 334 -7.44 9.81 -22.88
N LEU A 335 -6.58 10.16 -23.84
CA LEU A 335 -5.13 9.96 -23.72
C LEU A 335 -4.57 10.70 -22.50
N VAL A 336 -4.99 11.95 -22.30
CA VAL A 336 -4.59 12.75 -21.12
C VAL A 336 -5.09 12.11 -19.81
N ALA A 337 -6.30 11.54 -19.79
CA ALA A 337 -6.81 10.85 -18.61
C ALA A 337 -5.97 9.60 -18.28
N VAL A 338 -5.60 8.80 -19.29
CA VAL A 338 -4.71 7.63 -19.12
C VAL A 338 -3.34 8.08 -18.61
N GLN A 339 -2.73 9.07 -19.26
CA GLN A 339 -1.44 9.64 -18.85
C GLN A 339 -1.46 10.12 -17.40
N ASN A 340 -2.54 10.80 -16.98
CA ASN A 340 -2.69 11.30 -15.63
C ASN A 340 -2.76 10.18 -14.58
N GLU A 341 -3.48 9.09 -14.85
CA GLU A 341 -3.52 7.96 -13.92
C GLU A 341 -2.18 7.22 -13.84
N ILE A 342 -1.45 7.09 -14.95
CA ILE A 342 -0.11 6.48 -14.95
C ILE A 342 0.91 7.37 -14.22
N ASN A 343 0.86 8.68 -14.42
CA ASN A 343 1.70 9.62 -13.67
C ASN A 343 1.40 9.58 -12.17
N ARG A 344 0.12 9.42 -11.78
CA ARG A 344 -0.27 9.23 -10.38
C ARG A 344 0.28 7.94 -9.80
N LEU A 345 0.24 6.84 -10.55
CA LEU A 345 0.86 5.58 -10.13
C LEU A 345 2.36 5.77 -9.90
N ARG A 346 3.10 6.30 -10.89
CA ARG A 346 4.55 6.55 -10.77
C ARG A 346 4.90 7.42 -9.56
N PHE A 347 4.13 8.49 -9.33
CA PHE A 347 4.32 9.34 -8.15
C PHE A 347 4.11 8.57 -6.84
N ARG A 348 3.06 7.75 -6.75
CA ARG A 348 2.79 6.94 -5.55
C ARG A 348 3.83 5.84 -5.35
N LEU A 349 4.29 5.20 -6.41
CA LEU A 349 5.38 4.21 -6.36
C LEU A 349 6.68 4.85 -5.84
N ASN A 350 7.03 6.05 -6.29
CA ASN A 350 8.20 6.78 -5.79
C ASN A 350 8.08 7.09 -4.29
N LEU A 351 6.89 7.50 -3.83
CA LEU A 351 6.63 7.72 -2.40
C LEU A 351 6.78 6.43 -1.59
N ILE A 352 6.27 5.31 -2.10
CA ILE A 352 6.40 4.00 -1.46
C ILE A 352 7.87 3.59 -1.39
N GLN A 353 8.62 3.78 -2.47
CA GLN A 353 10.05 3.46 -2.53
C GLN A 353 10.85 4.26 -1.50
N ARG A 354 10.74 5.59 -1.49
CA ARG A 354 11.44 6.46 -0.52
C ARG A 354 11.07 6.12 0.91
N ARG A 355 9.81 5.75 1.15
CA ARG A 355 9.34 5.35 2.46
C ARG A 355 9.92 4.01 2.88
N ALA A 356 9.99 3.04 1.96
CA ALA A 356 10.60 1.75 2.19
C ALA A 356 12.09 1.89 2.49
N GLU A 357 12.79 2.77 1.77
CA GLU A 357 14.20 3.08 2.01
C GLU A 357 14.43 3.53 3.47
N ALA A 358 13.67 4.54 3.93
CA ALA A 358 13.77 5.04 5.29
C ALA A 358 13.39 4.00 6.37
N ASP A 359 12.29 3.27 6.18
CA ASP A 359 11.80 2.32 7.19
C ASP A 359 12.67 1.05 7.28
N LEU A 360 13.31 0.62 6.18
CA LEU A 360 14.22 -0.54 6.18
C LEU A 360 15.59 -0.20 6.80
N ASP A 361 16.07 1.03 6.64
CA ASP A 361 17.29 1.51 7.29
C ASP A 361 17.15 1.67 8.80
N GLU A 362 15.99 2.12 9.28
CA GLU A 362 15.75 2.24 10.73
C GLU A 362 15.73 0.89 11.48
N VAL A 363 15.59 -0.24 10.77
CA VAL A 363 15.55 -1.59 11.35
C VAL A 363 16.96 -2.20 11.47
N LEU A 364 17.92 -1.74 10.66
CA LEU A 364 19.32 -2.13 10.70
C LEU A 364 20.13 -1.15 11.56
#